data_AF-R7Q6N0-F1
#
_entry.id   AF-R7Q6N0-F1
#
_cell.length_a   1.000
_cell.length_b   1.000
_cell.length_c   1.000
_cell.angle_alpha   90.00
_cell.angle_beta   90.00
_cell.angle_gamma   90.00
#
_symmetry.space_group_name_H-M   'P 1'
#
loop_
_entity.id
_entity.type
_entity.pdbx_description
1 polymer ?
#
loop_
_entity_poly.entity_id
_entity_poly.type
_entity_poly.pdbx_seq_one_letter_code
_entity_poly.pdbx_strand_id
1 'polypeptide(L)'
;MPSTTPLVDATSPAAATPDASATAVPAPVSIAAAAGPVYPPYAHALAGAGGGLATVTLLHPLDTLRTRLQSVERRAVLARRGDAVRAFKEILVREGAPALYRGVVPAAFGSVLSWACYFHWFQRARTIVKPAITHETGSHLLAGTIAGLMTSFATNPIWVVKVRLQLQRTGKSVAPGFKPYSGFFDGLKSITREEGVRGLYRGIGPSVWLVSHGAVQFTMYERFKERLRQDADPQSGTTVFHSLIASTGSKLVASLATYPLQVARTRMQERFADGRRYGNFHTAFMYIFRTEGIRGLYRGLSANVIRVTPQAAVTFITYEQILKLCAN
;
A
#
# COMPACT_ATOMS: atom_id res chain seq x y z
N MET A 1 -32.72 -44.02 11.43
CA MET A 1 -31.43 -43.49 11.92
C MET A 1 -30.35 -44.49 11.53
N PRO A 2 -29.12 -44.10 11.15
CA PRO A 2 -28.41 -42.81 11.26
C PRO A 2 -28.13 -42.23 9.85
N SER A 3 -27.49 -41.09 9.58
CA SER A 3 -26.44 -40.33 10.24
C SER A 3 -26.51 -38.86 9.78
N THR A 4 -26.60 -37.96 10.74
CA THR A 4 -26.44 -36.52 10.58
C THR A 4 -24.97 -36.21 10.31
N THR A 5 -24.66 -35.84 9.06
CA THR A 5 -23.42 -35.11 8.72
C THR A 5 -23.53 -33.70 9.30
N PRO A 6 -22.51 -33.19 10.02
CA PRO A 6 -22.55 -31.83 10.51
C PRO A 6 -22.29 -30.89 9.32
N LEU A 7 -23.21 -29.95 9.13
CA LEU A 7 -23.07 -28.79 8.27
C LEU A 7 -21.74 -28.10 8.57
N VAL A 8 -20.83 -28.17 7.60
CA VAL A 8 -19.60 -27.37 7.57
C VAL A 8 -20.05 -25.95 7.25
N ASP A 9 -20.22 -25.13 8.29
CA ASP A 9 -20.40 -23.69 8.17
C ASP A 9 -19.21 -23.11 7.40
N ALA A 10 -19.49 -22.77 6.13
CA ALA A 10 -18.54 -22.21 5.19
C ALA A 10 -18.40 -20.71 5.43
N THR A 11 -17.79 -20.31 6.56
CA THR A 11 -17.19 -18.97 6.70
C THR A 11 -15.91 -18.91 5.88
N SER A 12 -16.09 -18.75 4.57
CA SER A 12 -15.01 -18.51 3.60
C SER A 12 -14.29 -17.20 3.96
N PRO A 13 -12.96 -17.20 4.20
CA PRO A 13 -12.24 -16.00 4.53
C PRO A 13 -12.13 -15.13 3.26
N ALA A 14 -12.99 -14.12 3.17
CA ALA A 14 -12.99 -13.10 2.13
C ALA A 14 -11.60 -12.44 2.05
N ALA A 15 -10.81 -12.86 1.05
CA ALA A 15 -9.47 -12.37 0.80
C ALA A 15 -9.54 -10.96 0.21
N ALA A 16 -9.18 -9.96 1.02
CA ALA A 16 -9.00 -8.60 0.55
C ALA A 16 -7.71 -8.41 -0.24
N THR A 17 -7.78 -7.47 -1.18
CA THR A 17 -6.66 -7.06 -2.03
C THR A 17 -5.73 -6.08 -1.30
N PRO A 18 -4.48 -6.44 -0.96
CA PRO A 18 -3.46 -5.50 -0.50
C PRO A 18 -3.12 -4.44 -1.55
N ASP A 19 -3.13 -3.18 -1.12
CA ASP A 19 -2.53 -2.09 -1.88
C ASP A 19 -1.01 -2.24 -1.90
N ALA A 20 -0.46 -2.41 -3.10
CA ALA A 20 0.96 -2.40 -3.43
C ALA A 20 1.72 -1.08 -3.16
N SER A 21 1.25 -0.24 -2.23
CA SER A 21 1.91 1.04 -1.90
C SER A 21 1.99 1.36 -0.42
N ALA A 22 1.34 0.58 0.44
CA ALA A 22 1.43 0.72 1.87
C ALA A 22 1.55 -0.69 2.48
N THR A 23 2.47 -0.87 3.43
CA THR A 23 2.59 -2.08 4.27
C THR A 23 1.42 -2.23 5.25
N ALA A 24 0.23 -1.85 4.81
CA ALA A 24 -1.00 -2.04 5.55
C ALA A 24 -1.48 -3.48 5.35
N VAL A 25 -1.78 -4.14 6.46
CA VAL A 25 -2.59 -5.36 6.48
C VAL A 25 -3.81 -5.13 5.56
N PRO A 26 -4.15 -6.06 4.66
CA PRO A 26 -5.33 -5.91 3.81
C PRO A 26 -6.57 -5.87 4.71
N ALA A 27 -7.22 -4.71 4.79
CA ALA A 27 -8.55 -4.60 5.36
C ALA A 27 -9.54 -5.30 4.42
N PRO A 28 -10.47 -6.12 4.92
CA PRO A 28 -11.43 -6.86 4.12
C PRO A 28 -12.36 -5.91 3.39
N VAL A 29 -12.05 -5.67 2.12
CA VAL A 29 -13.01 -5.19 1.13
C VAL A 29 -14.00 -6.33 0.92
N SER A 30 -15.03 -6.40 1.77
CA SER A 30 -16.18 -7.27 1.58
C SER A 30 -16.93 -6.76 0.36
N ILE A 31 -16.68 -7.36 -0.80
CA ILE A 31 -17.44 -7.14 -2.02
C ILE A 31 -17.96 -8.51 -2.44
N ALA A 32 -19.29 -8.61 -2.42
CA ALA A 32 -20.11 -9.70 -2.94
C ALA A 32 -19.92 -11.09 -2.29
N ALA A 33 -20.28 -11.21 -1.02
CA ALA A 33 -20.76 -12.49 -0.46
C ALA A 33 -22.29 -12.47 -0.28
N ALA A 34 -23.00 -11.86 -1.24
CA ALA A 34 -24.44 -12.03 -1.39
C ALA A 34 -24.66 -12.49 -2.83
N ALA A 35 -24.90 -13.80 -3.00
CA ALA A 35 -25.42 -14.44 -4.22
C ALA A 35 -24.56 -14.38 -5.51
N GLY A 36 -23.23 -14.41 -5.41
CA GLY A 36 -22.34 -14.60 -6.57
C GLY A 36 -21.96 -16.08 -6.78
N PRO A 37 -21.54 -16.49 -8.00
CA PRO A 37 -20.99 -17.82 -8.24
C PRO A 37 -19.77 -18.10 -7.33
N VAL A 38 -19.69 -19.31 -6.79
CA VAL A 38 -18.60 -19.73 -5.90
C VAL A 38 -17.35 -20.00 -6.74
N TYR A 39 -16.37 -19.11 -6.65
CA TYR A 39 -15.09 -19.26 -7.33
C TYR A 39 -14.10 -20.12 -6.52
N PRO A 40 -13.19 -20.84 -7.18
CA PRO A 40 -12.15 -21.58 -6.48
C PRO A 40 -11.14 -20.63 -5.80
N PRO A 41 -10.49 -21.03 -4.69
CA PRO A 41 -9.61 -20.15 -3.91
C PRO A 41 -8.45 -19.52 -4.71
N TYR A 42 -7.96 -20.21 -5.75
CA TYR A 42 -6.88 -19.70 -6.60
C TYR A 42 -7.33 -18.55 -7.51
N ALA A 43 -8.62 -18.51 -7.91
CA ALA A 43 -9.15 -17.45 -8.76
C ALA A 43 -9.14 -16.10 -8.03
N HIS A 44 -9.47 -16.09 -6.73
CA HIS A 44 -9.35 -14.90 -5.89
C HIS A 44 -7.91 -14.41 -5.74
N ALA A 45 -6.94 -15.34 -5.62
CA ALA A 45 -5.53 -14.99 -5.55
C ALA A 45 -5.01 -14.39 -6.87
N LEU A 46 -5.40 -14.96 -8.01
CA LEU A 46 -5.06 -14.46 -9.34
C LEU A 46 -5.71 -13.11 -9.64
N ALA A 47 -7.00 -12.94 -9.31
CA ALA A 47 -7.72 -11.69 -9.45
C ALA A 47 -7.10 -10.58 -8.58
N GLY A 48 -6.68 -10.92 -7.36
CA GLY A 48 -5.95 -10.01 -6.48
C GLY A 48 -4.59 -9.60 -7.04
N ALA A 49 -3.77 -10.57 -7.46
CA ALA A 49 -2.45 -10.30 -8.02
C ALA A 49 -2.53 -9.49 -9.33
N GLY A 50 -3.43 -9.85 -10.23
CA GLY A 50 -3.66 -9.14 -11.50
C GLY A 50 -4.22 -7.74 -11.29
N GLY A 51 -5.20 -7.56 -10.39
CA GLY A 51 -5.70 -6.25 -9.99
C GLY A 51 -4.62 -5.35 -9.39
N GLY A 52 -3.77 -5.91 -8.52
CA GLY A 52 -2.62 -5.20 -7.95
C GLY A 52 -1.61 -4.74 -9.01
N LEU A 53 -1.27 -5.61 -9.97
CA LEU A 53 -0.35 -5.29 -11.06
C LEU A 53 -0.92 -4.26 -12.04
N ALA A 54 -2.20 -4.38 -12.42
CA ALA A 54 -2.88 -3.40 -13.27
C ALA A 54 -2.92 -2.02 -12.60
N THR A 55 -3.29 -1.98 -11.32
CA THR A 55 -3.27 -0.75 -10.52
C THR A 55 -1.88 -0.14 -10.43
N VAL A 56 -0.85 -0.95 -10.15
CA VAL A 56 0.54 -0.47 -10.06
C VAL A 56 1.01 0.12 -11.38
N THR A 57 0.70 -0.51 -12.51
CA THR A 57 1.15 -0.04 -13.83
C THR A 57 0.39 1.19 -14.31
N LEU A 58 -0.93 1.20 -14.19
CA LEU A 58 -1.78 2.30 -14.66
C LEU A 58 -1.64 3.56 -13.79
N LEU A 59 -1.54 3.41 -12.47
CA LEU A 59 -1.48 4.54 -11.55
C LEU A 59 -0.06 4.88 -11.08
N HIS A 60 0.95 4.23 -11.66
CA HIS A 60 2.36 4.50 -11.35
C HIS A 60 2.75 5.99 -11.42
N PRO A 61 2.25 6.80 -12.39
CA PRO A 61 2.54 8.23 -12.41
C PRO A 61 2.06 8.98 -11.16
N LEU A 62 0.89 8.61 -10.61
CA LEU A 62 0.35 9.18 -9.37
C LEU A 62 1.13 8.68 -8.15
N ASP A 63 1.59 7.43 -8.17
CA ASP A 63 2.49 6.87 -7.15
C ASP A 63 3.79 7.67 -7.06
N THR A 64 4.43 7.90 -8.19
CA THR A 64 5.69 8.65 -8.29
C THR A 64 5.50 10.11 -7.89
N LEU A 65 4.37 10.73 -8.26
CA LEU A 65 4.04 12.09 -7.84
C LEU A 65 3.87 12.19 -6.32
N ARG A 66 3.11 11.28 -5.71
CA ARG A 66 2.90 11.23 -4.25
C ARG A 66 4.23 11.06 -3.51
N THR A 67 5.05 10.08 -3.90
CA THR A 67 6.32 9.81 -3.22
C THR A 67 7.28 10.99 -3.34
N ARG A 68 7.37 11.63 -4.51
CA ARG A 68 8.16 12.86 -4.70
C ARG A 68 7.68 14.02 -3.85
N LEU A 69 6.36 14.20 -3.69
CA LEU A 69 5.80 15.25 -2.83
C LEU A 69 6.08 15.04 -1.34
N GLN A 70 6.26 13.78 -0.90
CA GLN A 70 6.60 13.42 0.49
C GLN A 70 8.09 13.63 0.83
N SER A 71 8.96 13.73 -0.17
CA SER A 71 10.41 13.88 0.00
C SER A 71 10.83 15.21 0.62
N VAL A 72 11.92 15.17 1.41
CA VAL A 72 12.48 16.37 2.05
C VAL A 72 13.25 17.21 1.04
N GLU A 73 14.04 16.60 0.15
CA GLU A 73 14.94 17.36 -0.71
C GLU A 73 14.21 18.18 -1.79
N ARG A 74 12.95 17.83 -2.09
CA ARG A 74 12.07 18.63 -2.94
C ARG A 74 11.38 19.77 -2.19
N ARG A 75 11.76 20.07 -0.93
CA ARG A 75 11.20 21.17 -0.13
C ARG A 75 11.27 22.50 -0.87
N ALA A 76 12.46 22.93 -1.30
CA ALA A 76 12.68 24.26 -1.86
C ALA A 76 12.02 24.46 -3.23
N VAL A 77 12.02 23.41 -4.06
CA VAL A 77 11.47 23.44 -5.42
C VAL A 77 9.94 23.38 -5.39
N LEU A 78 9.36 22.53 -4.54
CA LEU A 78 7.90 22.33 -4.47
C LEU A 78 7.19 23.19 -3.40
N ALA A 79 7.92 23.94 -2.56
CA ALA A 79 7.31 24.82 -1.53
C ALA A 79 6.66 26.09 -2.10
N ARG A 80 6.93 26.46 -3.36
CA ARG A 80 6.21 27.56 -4.02
C ARG A 80 4.85 27.08 -4.54
N ARG A 81 3.90 26.97 -3.60
CA ARG A 81 2.43 26.81 -3.76
C ARG A 81 1.96 25.52 -4.49
N GLY A 82 1.42 24.60 -3.67
CA GLY A 82 0.03 24.11 -3.78
C GLY A 82 -0.33 23.06 -4.83
N ASP A 83 0.19 23.16 -6.06
CA ASP A 83 -0.43 22.41 -7.15
C ASP A 83 0.33 21.11 -7.42
N ALA A 84 -0.25 19.99 -7.01
CA ALA A 84 0.20 18.66 -7.44
C ALA A 84 0.32 18.59 -8.98
N VAL A 85 -0.52 19.35 -9.69
CA VAL A 85 -0.48 19.55 -11.15
C VAL A 85 0.79 20.28 -11.60
N ARG A 86 1.25 21.30 -10.87
CA ARG A 86 2.50 22.01 -11.19
C ARG A 86 3.72 21.13 -10.95
N ALA A 87 3.73 20.39 -9.84
CA ALA A 87 4.77 19.40 -9.56
C ALA A 87 4.83 18.33 -10.67
N PHE A 88 3.68 17.86 -11.14
CA PHE A 88 3.58 16.92 -12.26
C PHE A 88 4.14 17.51 -13.57
N LYS A 89 3.72 18.74 -13.93
CA LYS A 89 4.23 19.45 -15.12
C LYS A 89 5.74 19.67 -15.04
N GLU A 90 6.26 20.07 -13.88
CA GLU A 90 7.70 20.29 -13.69
C GLU A 90 8.50 18.99 -13.87
N ILE A 91 8.01 17.87 -13.35
CA ILE A 91 8.64 16.56 -13.55
C ILE A 91 8.69 16.21 -15.03
N LEU A 92 7.57 16.40 -15.74
CA LEU A 92 7.49 16.08 -17.15
C LEU A 92 8.45 16.93 -17.99
N VAL A 93 8.57 18.22 -17.69
CA VAL A 93 9.44 19.16 -18.42
C VAL A 93 10.92 18.97 -18.07
N ARG A 94 11.27 18.72 -16.79
CA ARG A 94 12.68 18.66 -16.34
C ARG A 94 13.31 17.27 -16.44
N GLU A 95 12.53 16.22 -16.27
CA GLU A 95 13.02 14.84 -16.19
C GLU A 95 12.45 13.93 -17.29
N GLY A 96 11.35 14.32 -17.94
CA GLY A 96 10.69 13.58 -19.01
C GLY A 96 9.64 12.57 -18.52
N ALA A 97 8.83 12.07 -19.46
CA ALA A 97 7.78 11.07 -19.18
C ALA A 97 8.31 9.75 -18.58
N PRO A 98 9.48 9.22 -18.98
CA PRO A 98 10.03 7.99 -18.39
C PRO A 98 10.32 8.11 -16.89
N ALA A 99 10.55 9.32 -16.37
CA ALA A 99 10.77 9.54 -14.94
C ALA A 99 9.55 9.19 -14.09
N LEU A 100 8.34 9.34 -14.64
CA LEU A 100 7.09 8.99 -13.96
C LEU A 100 6.96 7.48 -13.75
N TYR A 101 7.48 6.66 -14.68
CA TYR A 101 7.46 5.19 -14.66
C TYR A 101 8.63 4.56 -13.90
N ARG A 102 9.54 5.35 -13.32
CA ARG A 102 10.65 4.81 -12.54
C ARG A 102 10.16 4.16 -11.26
N GLY A 103 10.71 2.97 -10.99
CA GLY A 103 10.28 2.16 -9.86
C GLY A 103 9.06 1.27 -10.16
N VAL A 104 8.56 1.22 -11.41
CA VAL A 104 7.46 0.29 -11.77
C VAL A 104 7.90 -1.17 -11.63
N VAL A 105 9.12 -1.51 -12.05
CA VAL A 105 9.68 -2.87 -11.93
C VAL A 105 9.74 -3.35 -10.47
N PRO A 106 10.37 -2.62 -9.53
CA PRO A 106 10.33 -3.03 -8.13
C PRO A 106 8.93 -2.97 -7.53
N ALA A 107 8.05 -2.07 -8.01
CA ALA A 107 6.66 -2.05 -7.55
C ALA A 107 5.91 -3.33 -7.96
N ALA A 108 6.01 -3.75 -9.22
CA ALA A 108 5.38 -4.96 -9.74
C ALA A 108 5.95 -6.21 -9.04
N PHE A 109 7.27 -6.34 -8.99
CA PHE A 109 7.95 -7.46 -8.34
C PHE A 109 7.64 -7.51 -6.84
N GLY A 110 7.71 -6.36 -6.16
CA GLY A 110 7.38 -6.23 -4.74
C GLY A 110 5.93 -6.59 -4.45
N SER A 111 4.99 -6.22 -5.34
CA SER A 111 3.58 -6.60 -5.21
C SER A 111 3.43 -8.11 -5.21
N VAL A 112 3.89 -8.77 -6.28
CA VAL A 112 3.77 -10.22 -6.44
C VAL A 112 4.40 -10.97 -5.25
N LEU A 113 5.60 -10.54 -4.83
CA LEU A 113 6.26 -11.15 -3.68
C LEU A 113 5.49 -10.91 -2.37
N SER A 114 4.97 -9.69 -2.16
CA SER A 114 4.13 -9.39 -0.99
C SER A 114 2.90 -10.29 -0.92
N TRP A 115 2.23 -10.54 -2.04
CA TRP A 115 1.09 -11.46 -2.11
C TRP A 115 1.48 -12.90 -1.73
N ALA A 116 2.53 -13.42 -2.34
CA ALA A 116 3.01 -14.77 -2.07
C ALA A 116 3.41 -14.95 -0.60
N CYS A 117 4.20 -14.03 -0.05
CA CYS A 117 4.61 -14.05 1.35
C CYS A 117 3.42 -13.91 2.31
N TYR A 118 2.49 -13.00 2.02
CA TYR A 118 1.33 -12.77 2.88
C TYR A 118 0.47 -14.02 2.99
N PHE A 119 0.08 -14.65 1.87
CA PHE A 119 -0.74 -15.86 1.91
C PHE A 119 -0.02 -17.02 2.61
N HIS A 120 1.27 -17.21 2.34
CA HIS A 120 2.06 -18.22 3.01
C HIS A 120 2.09 -18.00 4.53
N TRP A 121 2.43 -16.80 4.98
CA TRP A 121 2.49 -16.49 6.41
C TRP A 121 1.13 -16.45 7.08
N PHE A 122 0.09 -16.01 6.39
CA PHE A 122 -1.26 -15.98 6.91
C PHE A 122 -1.82 -17.39 7.15
N GLN A 123 -1.59 -18.32 6.22
CA GLN A 123 -1.98 -19.72 6.40
C GLN A 123 -1.25 -20.35 7.60
N ARG A 124 0.07 -20.12 7.72
CA ARG A 124 0.88 -20.59 8.85
C ARG A 124 0.49 -19.94 10.18
N ALA A 125 0.18 -18.65 10.19
CA ALA A 125 -0.24 -17.95 11.40
C ALA A 125 -1.61 -18.44 11.88
N ARG A 126 -2.56 -18.71 10.97
CA ARG A 126 -3.88 -19.26 11.33
C ARG A 126 -3.79 -20.63 11.99
N THR A 127 -2.89 -21.52 11.54
CA THR A 127 -2.71 -22.84 12.18
C THR A 127 -2.19 -22.73 13.62
N ILE A 128 -1.42 -21.68 13.92
CA ILE A 128 -0.82 -21.46 15.25
C ILE A 128 -1.78 -20.69 16.18
N VAL A 129 -2.56 -19.74 15.64
CA VAL A 129 -3.41 -18.84 16.43
C VAL A 129 -4.79 -19.43 16.76
N LYS A 130 -5.38 -20.25 15.87
CA LYS A 130 -6.67 -20.91 16.10
C LYS A 130 -6.79 -21.66 17.44
N PRO A 131 -5.78 -22.39 17.93
CA PRO A 131 -5.89 -23.08 19.22
C PRO A 131 -5.84 -22.15 20.46
N ALA A 132 -5.46 -20.87 20.30
CA ALA A 132 -5.22 -19.96 21.42
C ALA A 132 -6.32 -18.91 21.65
N ILE A 133 -7.18 -18.63 20.66
CA ILE A 133 -8.21 -17.57 20.75
C ILE A 133 -9.54 -18.10 20.20
N THR A 134 -10.56 -18.13 21.06
CA THR A 134 -11.94 -18.57 20.73
C THR A 134 -12.74 -17.53 19.92
N HIS A 135 -12.37 -16.24 19.98
CA HIS A 135 -13.01 -15.20 19.16
C HIS A 135 -12.51 -15.20 17.71
N GLU A 136 -13.40 -15.50 16.77
CA GLU A 136 -13.11 -15.59 15.32
C GLU A 136 -12.41 -14.33 14.79
N THR A 137 -12.97 -13.14 15.03
CA THR A 137 -12.42 -11.86 14.58
C THR A 137 -11.02 -11.56 15.15
N GLY A 138 -10.81 -11.87 16.44
CA GLY A 138 -9.52 -11.66 17.11
C GLY A 138 -8.43 -12.56 16.56
N SER A 139 -8.75 -13.83 16.30
CA SER A 139 -7.83 -14.80 15.71
C SER A 139 -7.37 -14.37 14.31
N HIS A 140 -8.29 -13.84 13.50
CA HIS A 140 -8.01 -13.35 12.15
C HIS A 140 -7.17 -12.08 12.16
N LEU A 141 -7.47 -11.14 13.06
CA LEU A 141 -6.71 -9.91 13.19
C LEU A 141 -5.27 -10.17 13.64
N LEU A 142 -5.07 -11.07 14.60
CA LEU A 142 -3.74 -11.44 15.08
C LEU A 142 -2.94 -12.18 13.99
N ALA A 143 -3.55 -13.17 13.33
CA ALA A 143 -2.91 -13.88 12.23
C ALA A 143 -2.55 -12.93 11.07
N GLY A 144 -3.44 -11.98 10.75
CA GLY A 144 -3.21 -10.94 9.75
C GLY A 144 -2.07 -9.99 10.13
N THR A 145 -1.97 -9.61 11.41
CA THR A 145 -0.91 -8.76 11.95
C THR A 145 0.45 -9.45 11.85
N ILE A 146 0.54 -10.71 12.28
CA ILE A 146 1.78 -11.51 12.20
C ILE A 146 2.22 -11.68 10.73
N ALA A 147 1.28 -12.06 9.85
CA ALA A 147 1.56 -12.19 8.43
C ALA A 147 2.01 -10.87 7.78
N GLY A 148 1.38 -9.76 8.16
CA GLY A 148 1.73 -8.42 7.70
C GLY A 148 3.13 -7.99 8.14
N LEU A 149 3.52 -8.28 9.39
CA LEU A 149 4.86 -8.01 9.89
C LEU A 149 5.91 -8.84 9.15
N MET A 150 5.72 -10.15 9.05
CA MET A 150 6.65 -11.05 8.35
C MET A 150 6.82 -10.69 6.87
N THR A 151 5.70 -10.36 6.20
CA THR A 151 5.71 -9.87 4.81
C THR A 151 6.43 -8.53 4.68
N SER A 152 6.26 -7.63 5.66
CA SER A 152 6.96 -6.34 5.67
C SER A 152 8.46 -6.53 5.80
N PHE A 153 8.94 -7.45 6.65
CA PHE A 153 10.37 -7.78 6.74
C PHE A 153 10.91 -8.35 5.42
N ALA A 154 10.21 -9.31 4.82
CA ALA A 154 10.64 -9.93 3.56
C ALA A 154 10.69 -8.95 2.38
N THR A 155 9.74 -8.02 2.32
CA THR A 155 9.57 -7.13 1.15
C THR A 155 10.23 -5.76 1.33
N ASN A 156 10.71 -5.41 2.53
CA ASN A 156 11.31 -4.09 2.80
C ASN A 156 12.45 -3.71 1.84
N PRO A 157 13.40 -4.60 1.49
CA PRO A 157 14.46 -4.27 0.53
C PRO A 157 13.93 -3.76 -0.81
N ILE A 158 12.83 -4.35 -1.30
CA ILE A 158 12.22 -3.97 -2.58
C ILE A 158 11.56 -2.59 -2.46
N TRP A 159 10.86 -2.33 -1.35
CA TRP A 159 10.23 -1.03 -1.10
C TRP A 159 11.26 0.09 -0.97
N VAL A 160 12.40 -0.15 -0.33
CA VAL A 160 13.49 0.83 -0.24
C VAL A 160 14.03 1.17 -1.64
N VAL A 161 14.28 0.15 -2.48
CA VAL A 161 14.75 0.38 -3.85
C VAL A 161 13.70 1.12 -4.68
N LYS A 162 12.41 0.77 -4.55
CA LYS A 162 11.28 1.47 -5.19
C LYS A 162 11.30 2.96 -4.85
N VAL A 163 11.31 3.30 -3.55
CA VAL A 163 11.27 4.70 -3.11
C VAL A 163 12.49 5.46 -3.60
N ARG A 164 13.69 4.89 -3.53
CA ARG A 164 14.90 5.55 -4.04
C ARG A 164 14.88 5.78 -5.54
N LEU A 165 14.39 4.80 -6.32
CA LEU A 165 14.22 4.94 -7.77
C LEU A 165 13.15 5.97 -8.17
N GLN A 166 12.11 6.15 -7.34
CA GLN A 166 11.10 7.19 -7.55
C GLN A 166 11.60 8.58 -7.16
N LEU A 167 12.41 8.68 -6.12
CA LEU A 167 12.92 9.94 -5.59
C LEU A 167 14.16 10.48 -6.33
N GLN A 168 14.97 9.60 -6.91
CA GLN A 168 16.20 10.02 -7.60
C GLN A 168 15.94 11.05 -8.71
N ARG A 169 16.89 11.97 -8.87
CA ARG A 169 16.87 12.98 -9.92
C ARG A 169 17.42 12.43 -11.23
N THR A 170 16.96 12.99 -12.35
CA THR A 170 17.33 12.56 -13.71
C THR A 170 17.62 13.75 -14.60
N GLY A 171 18.40 13.54 -15.66
CA GLY A 171 18.65 14.54 -16.69
C GLY A 171 19.31 15.77 -16.11
N LYS A 172 18.76 16.95 -16.43
CA LYS A 172 19.29 18.25 -15.99
C LYS A 172 19.21 18.50 -14.48
N SER A 173 18.56 17.60 -13.72
CA SER A 173 18.39 17.73 -12.27
C SER A 173 19.37 16.87 -11.45
N VAL A 174 20.27 16.12 -12.07
CA VAL A 174 21.25 15.29 -11.35
C VAL A 174 22.29 16.20 -10.68
N ALA A 175 22.54 15.98 -9.38
CA ALA A 175 23.61 16.70 -8.67
C ALA A 175 24.98 16.24 -9.18
N PRO A 176 25.96 17.16 -9.38
CA PRO A 176 27.29 16.81 -9.86
C PRO A 176 27.95 15.77 -8.92
N GLY A 177 28.48 14.69 -9.49
CA GLY A 177 29.08 13.58 -8.73
C GLY A 177 28.10 12.52 -8.20
N PHE A 178 26.79 12.70 -8.33
CA PHE A 178 25.80 11.72 -7.88
C PHE A 178 25.45 10.74 -9.00
N LYS A 179 25.82 9.46 -8.85
CA LYS A 179 25.45 8.41 -9.80
C LYS A 179 23.99 7.99 -9.59
N PRO A 180 23.08 8.24 -10.56
CA PRO A 180 21.72 7.73 -10.48
C PRO A 180 21.72 6.21 -10.65
N TYR A 181 20.74 5.55 -10.06
CA TYR A 181 20.54 4.12 -10.23
C TYR A 181 19.99 3.85 -11.63
N SER A 182 20.62 2.93 -12.35
CA SER A 182 20.21 2.53 -13.70
C SER A 182 18.92 1.69 -13.70
N GLY A 183 18.68 0.93 -12.62
CA GLY A 183 17.50 0.05 -12.51
C GLY A 183 17.37 -0.61 -11.14
N PHE A 184 16.47 -1.60 -11.05
CA PHE A 184 16.16 -2.32 -9.81
C PHE A 184 17.38 -3.05 -9.22
N PHE A 185 18.01 -3.92 -10.03
CA PHE A 185 19.15 -4.73 -9.57
C PHE A 185 20.39 -3.89 -9.26
N ASP A 186 20.63 -2.84 -10.04
CA ASP A 186 21.69 -1.87 -9.78
C ASP A 186 21.43 -1.09 -8.48
N GLY A 187 20.17 -0.70 -8.23
CA GLY A 187 19.75 -0.13 -6.96
C GLY A 187 20.02 -1.07 -5.78
N LEU A 188 19.61 -2.35 -5.89
CA LEU A 188 19.82 -3.35 -4.84
C LEU A 188 21.31 -3.57 -4.56
N LYS A 189 22.12 -3.75 -5.61
CA LYS A 189 23.57 -3.95 -5.52
C LYS A 189 24.27 -2.72 -4.91
N SER A 190 23.93 -1.53 -5.39
CA SER A 190 24.55 -0.28 -4.96
C SER A 190 24.22 0.04 -3.51
N ILE A 191 22.96 -0.13 -3.07
CA ILE A 191 22.58 0.06 -1.66
C ILE A 191 23.31 -0.93 -0.76
N THR A 192 23.38 -2.20 -1.16
CA THR A 192 24.08 -3.23 -0.38
C THR A 192 25.56 -2.93 -0.26
N ARG A 193 26.21 -2.43 -1.32
CA ARG A 193 27.64 -2.09 -1.33
C ARG A 193 27.95 -0.80 -0.55
N GLU A 194 27.12 0.23 -0.67
CA GLU A 194 27.39 1.55 -0.06
C GLU A 194 26.85 1.70 1.38
N GLU A 195 25.76 1.01 1.71
CA GLU A 195 25.07 1.16 2.99
C GLU A 195 24.99 -0.14 3.80
N GLY A 196 25.43 -1.26 3.22
CA GLY A 196 25.26 -2.58 3.78
C GLY A 196 23.80 -3.04 3.81
N VAL A 197 23.58 -4.22 4.40
CA VAL A 197 22.25 -4.80 4.57
C VAL A 197 21.32 -3.88 5.37
N ARG A 198 21.85 -3.12 6.33
CA ARG A 198 21.09 -2.16 7.13
C ARG A 198 20.43 -1.05 6.28
N GLY A 199 21.01 -0.70 5.13
CA GLY A 199 20.41 0.24 4.19
C GLY A 199 19.08 -0.26 3.61
N LEU A 200 18.97 -1.57 3.35
CA LEU A 200 17.78 -2.22 2.79
C LEU A 200 16.64 -2.36 3.81
N TYR A 201 16.94 -2.27 5.10
CA TYR A 201 15.95 -2.34 6.19
C TYR A 201 15.55 -0.95 6.72
N ARG A 202 15.91 0.14 6.02
CA ARG A 202 15.45 1.47 6.40
C ARG A 202 13.94 1.63 6.21
N GLY A 203 13.35 2.35 7.15
CA GLY A 203 11.90 2.53 7.21
C GLY A 203 11.14 1.34 7.81
N ILE A 204 11.82 0.30 8.33
CA ILE A 204 11.11 -0.82 8.98
C ILE A 204 10.35 -0.36 10.25
N GLY A 205 10.92 0.57 11.02
CA GLY A 205 10.28 1.16 12.20
C GLY A 205 8.88 1.74 11.91
N PRO A 206 8.74 2.74 11.01
CA PRO A 206 7.42 3.21 10.63
C PRO A 206 6.57 2.14 9.93
N SER A 207 7.18 1.16 9.24
CA SER A 207 6.42 0.07 8.59
C SER A 207 5.71 -0.84 9.59
N VAL A 208 6.34 -1.14 10.73
CA VAL A 208 5.74 -1.92 11.83
C VAL A 208 4.51 -1.20 12.39
N TRP A 209 4.62 0.10 12.65
CA TRP A 209 3.47 0.91 13.08
C TRP A 209 2.39 1.01 12.00
N LEU A 210 2.77 1.01 10.72
CA LEU A 210 1.84 1.09 9.59
C LEU A 210 0.99 -0.18 9.43
N VAL A 211 1.32 -1.30 10.07
CA VAL A 211 0.48 -2.51 10.12
C VAL A 211 -0.91 -2.19 10.68
N SER A 212 -1.00 -1.23 11.62
CA SER A 212 -2.26 -0.72 12.18
C SER A 212 -3.21 -0.08 11.14
N HIS A 213 -2.70 0.33 9.98
CA HIS A 213 -3.52 0.93 8.92
C HIS A 213 -4.69 0.02 8.51
N GLY A 214 -4.43 -1.28 8.38
CA GLY A 214 -5.46 -2.25 7.99
C GLY A 214 -6.58 -2.36 9.03
N ALA A 215 -6.24 -2.34 10.32
CA ALA A 215 -7.22 -2.32 11.39
C ALA A 215 -8.11 -1.07 11.33
N VAL A 216 -7.51 0.12 11.20
CA VAL A 216 -8.27 1.38 11.10
C VAL A 216 -9.17 1.38 9.86
N GLN A 217 -8.66 0.95 8.71
CA GLN A 217 -9.43 0.86 7.48
C GLN A 217 -10.60 -0.11 7.62
N PHE A 218 -10.39 -1.27 8.25
CA PHE A 218 -11.44 -2.25 8.46
C PHE A 218 -12.56 -1.70 9.35
N THR A 219 -12.21 -1.17 10.52
CA THR A 219 -13.19 -0.60 11.45
C THR A 219 -13.98 0.54 10.80
N MET A 220 -13.31 1.42 10.05
CA MET A 220 -13.99 2.50 9.33
C MET A 220 -14.88 1.96 8.21
N TYR A 221 -14.45 0.92 7.50
CA TYR A 221 -15.23 0.29 6.44
C TYR A 221 -16.54 -0.31 6.97
N GLU A 222 -16.47 -1.06 8.08
CA GLU A 222 -17.67 -1.60 8.71
C GLU A 222 -18.62 -0.49 9.14
N ARG A 223 -18.10 0.58 9.75
CA ARG A 223 -18.91 1.72 10.17
C ARG A 223 -19.56 2.45 9.00
N PHE A 224 -18.85 2.63 7.89
CA PHE A 224 -19.44 3.21 6.67
C PHE A 224 -20.51 2.28 6.09
N LYS A 225 -20.23 0.98 6.00
CA LYS A 225 -21.18 0.00 5.46
C LYS A 225 -22.47 -0.05 6.29
N GLU A 226 -22.38 -0.01 7.62
CA GLU A 226 -23.53 0.04 8.52
C GLU A 226 -24.39 1.27 8.28
N ARG A 227 -23.78 2.46 8.22
CA ARG A 227 -24.52 3.72 7.96
C ARG A 227 -25.20 3.72 6.61
N LEU A 228 -24.49 3.31 5.55
CA LEU A 228 -25.07 3.23 4.20
C LEU A 228 -26.19 2.18 4.11
N ARG A 229 -26.17 1.13 4.95
CA ARG A 229 -27.27 0.15 5.05
C ARG A 229 -28.49 0.69 5.80
N GLN A 230 -28.30 1.60 6.75
CA GLN A 230 -29.39 2.24 7.49
C GLN A 230 -30.13 3.26 6.62
N ASP A 231 -29.42 3.90 5.68
CA ASP A 231 -29.99 4.89 4.75
C ASP A 231 -30.53 4.28 3.44
N ALA A 232 -30.29 2.98 3.18
CA ALA A 232 -30.68 2.31 1.94
C ALA A 232 -31.98 1.49 2.10
N ASP A 233 -32.87 1.58 1.10
CA ASP A 233 -34.11 0.81 1.01
C ASP A 233 -33.82 -0.71 0.97
N PRO A 234 -34.44 -1.55 1.83
CA PRO A 234 -34.16 -2.99 1.93
C PRO A 234 -34.29 -3.81 0.63
N GLN A 235 -34.95 -3.29 -0.42
CA GLN A 235 -35.03 -3.97 -1.73
C GLN A 235 -33.87 -3.65 -2.68
N SER A 236 -33.11 -2.58 -2.41
CA SER A 236 -31.94 -2.21 -3.19
C SER A 236 -30.70 -2.93 -2.64
N GLY A 237 -30.44 -4.14 -3.14
CA GLY A 237 -29.19 -4.86 -2.88
C GLY A 237 -27.98 -3.92 -2.98
N THR A 238 -26.99 -4.11 -2.10
CA THR A 238 -25.89 -3.16 -1.90
C THR A 238 -25.20 -2.80 -3.23
N THR A 239 -25.57 -1.65 -3.81
CA THR A 239 -25.08 -1.25 -5.14
C THR A 239 -23.56 -1.17 -5.11
N VAL A 240 -22.90 -1.61 -6.18
CA VAL A 240 -21.45 -1.51 -6.38
C VAL A 240 -20.92 -0.11 -6.01
N PHE A 241 -21.70 0.92 -6.32
CA PHE A 241 -21.41 2.31 -5.98
C PHE A 241 -21.33 2.59 -4.47
N HIS A 242 -22.24 2.04 -3.67
CA HIS A 242 -22.23 2.19 -2.20
C HIS A 242 -21.00 1.51 -1.58
N SER A 243 -20.63 0.33 -2.07
CA SER A 243 -19.42 -0.38 -1.63
C SER A 243 -18.14 0.38 -2.01
N LEU A 244 -18.12 1.02 -3.19
CA LEU A 244 -17.00 1.84 -3.63
C LEU A 244 -16.85 3.10 -2.76
N ILE A 245 -17.95 3.77 -2.41
CA ILE A 245 -17.96 4.93 -1.51
C ILE A 245 -17.47 4.53 -0.12
N ALA A 246 -18.01 3.44 0.46
CA ALA A 246 -17.60 2.96 1.77
C ALA A 246 -16.11 2.57 1.81
N SER A 247 -15.62 1.89 0.76
CA SER A 247 -14.21 1.49 0.61
C SER A 247 -13.28 2.69 0.43
N THR A 248 -13.65 3.65 -0.42
CA THR A 248 -12.85 4.86 -0.66
C THR A 248 -12.82 5.74 0.58
N GLY A 249 -13.97 5.94 1.22
CA GLY A 249 -14.09 6.72 2.46
C GLY A 249 -13.28 6.13 3.60
N SER A 250 -13.40 4.81 3.85
CA SER A 250 -12.63 4.14 4.90
C SER A 250 -11.12 4.24 4.69
N LYS A 251 -10.69 4.07 3.43
CA LYS A 251 -9.28 4.17 3.02
C LYS A 251 -8.73 5.58 3.16
N LEU A 252 -9.53 6.61 2.90
CA LEU A 252 -9.14 8.00 3.13
C LEU A 252 -8.98 8.30 4.62
N VAL A 253 -9.91 7.87 5.47
CA VAL A 253 -9.82 8.08 6.92
C VAL A 253 -8.60 7.34 7.50
N ALA A 254 -8.41 6.07 7.13
CA ALA A 254 -7.24 5.30 7.53
C ALA A 254 -5.93 5.93 7.02
N SER A 255 -5.94 6.42 5.78
CA SER A 255 -4.81 7.14 5.21
C SER A 255 -4.50 8.42 5.95
N LEU A 256 -5.50 9.21 6.37
CA LEU A 256 -5.29 10.41 7.17
C LEU A 256 -4.67 10.07 8.52
N ALA A 257 -5.24 9.10 9.24
CA ALA A 257 -4.78 8.69 10.56
C ALA A 257 -3.32 8.18 10.53
N THR A 258 -2.95 7.45 9.48
CA THR A 258 -1.62 6.85 9.35
C THR A 258 -0.65 7.67 8.48
N TYR A 259 -1.08 8.82 7.97
CA TYR A 259 -0.30 9.63 7.04
C TYR A 259 1.06 10.07 7.61
N PRO A 260 1.17 10.51 8.88
CA PRO A 260 2.47 10.88 9.47
C PRO A 260 3.51 9.75 9.41
N LEU A 261 3.06 8.50 9.59
CA LEU A 261 3.91 7.31 9.51
C LEU A 261 4.35 7.03 8.07
N GLN A 262 3.46 7.25 7.09
CA GLN A 262 3.79 7.10 5.67
C GLN A 262 4.86 8.12 5.24
N VAL A 263 4.72 9.38 5.66
CA VAL A 263 5.73 10.41 5.37
C VAL A 263 7.06 10.09 6.05
N ALA A 264 7.04 9.70 7.33
CA ALA A 264 8.25 9.31 8.04
C ALA A 264 8.94 8.14 7.34
N ARG A 265 8.19 7.12 6.87
CA ARG A 265 8.73 6.01 6.11
C ARG A 265 9.42 6.47 4.83
N THR A 266 8.74 7.23 3.98
CA THR A 266 9.29 7.69 2.69
C THR A 266 10.58 8.46 2.89
N ARG A 267 10.64 9.35 3.90
CA ARG A 267 11.82 10.15 4.22
C ARG A 267 12.97 9.35 4.81
N MET A 268 12.69 8.32 5.59
CA MET A 268 13.72 7.40 6.07
C MET A 268 14.31 6.53 4.96
N GLN A 269 13.56 6.29 3.88
CA GLN A 269 13.99 5.53 2.71
C GLN A 269 14.69 6.39 1.64
N GLU A 270 14.53 7.71 1.73
CA GLU A 270 15.19 8.71 0.88
C GLU A 270 16.73 8.63 0.99
N ARG A 271 17.41 8.81 -0.15
CA ARG A 271 18.87 8.94 -0.23
C ARG A 271 19.20 10.40 -0.46
N PHE A 272 19.83 11.02 0.52
CA PHE A 272 20.26 12.42 0.46
C PHE A 272 21.59 12.54 -0.29
N ALA A 273 21.70 13.56 -1.14
CA ALA A 273 22.95 13.86 -1.86
C ALA A 273 24.11 14.17 -0.89
N ASP A 274 23.84 14.84 0.23
CA ASP A 274 24.83 15.21 1.26
C ASP A 274 25.27 14.03 2.15
N GLY A 275 24.82 12.80 1.87
CA GLY A 275 25.10 11.62 2.70
C GLY A 275 24.39 11.59 4.05
N ARG A 276 23.64 12.65 4.42
CA ARG A 276 22.81 12.71 5.65
C ARG A 276 21.78 11.59 5.67
N ARG A 277 21.51 11.04 6.85
CA ARG A 277 20.62 9.88 7.03
C ARG A 277 19.85 10.01 8.33
N TYR A 278 18.59 9.57 8.30
CA TYR A 278 17.84 9.37 9.53
C TYR A 278 18.31 8.10 10.23
N GLY A 279 18.65 8.20 11.52
CA GLY A 279 19.06 7.06 12.33
C GLY A 279 17.87 6.19 12.72
N ASN A 280 17.14 6.63 13.76
CA ASN A 280 16.00 5.89 14.31
C ASN A 280 14.67 6.54 13.91
N PHE A 281 13.59 5.75 13.90
CA PHE A 281 12.25 6.24 13.59
C PHE A 281 11.82 7.39 14.51
N HIS A 282 12.01 7.25 15.82
CA HIS A 282 11.66 8.30 16.78
C HIS A 282 12.41 9.61 16.51
N THR A 283 13.73 9.53 16.29
CA THR A 283 14.55 10.69 15.95
C THR A 283 14.12 11.34 14.64
N ALA A 284 13.82 10.53 13.61
CA ALA A 284 13.33 11.02 12.33
C ALA A 284 11.98 11.72 12.47
N PHE A 285 11.03 11.08 13.16
CA PHE A 285 9.70 11.60 13.39
C PHE A 285 9.73 12.91 14.17
N MET A 286 10.47 12.95 15.28
CA MET A 286 10.63 14.15 16.11
C MET A 286 11.37 15.26 15.36
N TYR A 287 12.36 14.93 14.54
CA TYR A 287 13.04 15.91 13.68
C TYR A 287 12.07 16.53 12.68
N ILE A 288 11.24 15.73 12.00
CA ILE A 288 10.23 16.23 11.05
C ILE A 288 9.22 17.11 11.79
N PHE A 289 8.73 16.67 12.94
CA PHE A 289 7.76 17.43 13.73
C PHE A 289 8.33 18.77 14.20
N ARG A 290 9.57 18.82 14.71
CA ARG A 290 10.19 20.06 15.19
C ARG A 290 10.60 21.02 14.06
N THR A 291 11.07 20.50 12.92
CA THR A 291 11.59 21.34 11.82
C THR A 291 10.53 21.73 10.78
N GLU A 292 9.43 20.99 10.69
CA GLU A 292 8.40 21.21 9.68
C GLU A 292 7.00 21.41 10.24
N GLY A 293 6.82 21.12 11.53
CA GLY A 293 5.51 21.08 12.16
C GLY A 293 4.59 20.02 11.56
N ILE A 294 3.30 20.18 11.86
CA ILE A 294 2.22 19.29 11.39
C ILE A 294 2.13 19.31 9.86
N ARG A 295 2.37 20.46 9.21
CA ARG A 295 2.32 20.59 7.75
C ARG A 295 3.34 19.68 7.04
N GLY A 296 4.51 19.44 7.64
CA GLY A 296 5.50 18.52 7.09
C GLY A 296 5.06 17.05 7.15
N LEU A 297 4.36 16.66 8.22
CA LEU A 297 3.82 15.31 8.40
C LEU A 297 2.68 14.98 7.44
N TYR A 298 1.95 15.99 6.95
CA TYR A 298 0.85 15.84 5.97
C TYR A 298 1.23 16.22 4.54
N ARG A 299 2.53 16.32 4.24
CA ARG A 299 3.00 16.72 2.92
C ARG A 299 2.66 15.67 1.86
N GLY A 300 2.12 16.10 0.72
CA GLY A 300 1.68 15.23 -0.37
C GLY A 300 0.30 14.60 -0.17
N LEU A 301 -0.46 15.00 0.86
CA LEU A 301 -1.80 14.46 1.13
C LEU A 301 -2.74 14.66 -0.06
N SER A 302 -2.68 15.81 -0.74
CA SER A 302 -3.49 16.06 -1.95
C SER A 302 -3.24 15.04 -3.07
N ALA A 303 -1.98 14.70 -3.33
CA ALA A 303 -1.65 13.66 -4.30
C ALA A 303 -2.08 12.26 -3.84
N ASN A 304 -2.07 11.99 -2.53
CA ASN A 304 -2.64 10.75 -2.00
C ASN A 304 -4.16 10.69 -2.21
N VAL A 305 -4.89 11.76 -1.91
CA VAL A 305 -6.35 11.82 -2.09
C VAL A 305 -6.73 11.63 -3.56
N ILE A 306 -6.07 12.33 -4.48
CA ILE A 306 -6.29 12.21 -5.93
C ILE A 306 -6.04 10.76 -6.42
N ARG A 307 -5.08 10.07 -5.81
CA ARG A 307 -4.71 8.69 -6.16
C ARG A 307 -5.70 7.66 -5.63
N VAL A 308 -6.26 7.83 -4.43
CA VAL A 308 -7.02 6.78 -3.73
C VAL A 308 -8.28 6.35 -4.49
N THR A 309 -9.05 7.29 -5.04
CA THR A 309 -10.28 7.01 -5.78
C THR A 309 -10.06 6.21 -7.07
N PRO A 310 -9.21 6.64 -8.03
CA PRO A 310 -8.95 5.84 -9.23
C PRO A 310 -8.27 4.51 -8.89
N GLN A 311 -7.48 4.45 -7.82
CA GLN A 311 -6.89 3.20 -7.33
C GLN A 311 -7.94 2.19 -6.89
N ALA A 312 -8.98 2.63 -6.17
CA ALA A 312 -10.09 1.76 -5.79
C ALA A 312 -10.85 1.27 -7.03
N ALA A 313 -11.17 2.18 -7.96
CA ALA A 313 -11.90 1.85 -9.18
C ALA A 313 -11.16 0.85 -10.09
N VAL A 314 -9.88 1.09 -10.37
CA VAL A 314 -9.07 0.21 -11.24
C VAL A 314 -8.91 -1.19 -10.62
N THR A 315 -8.63 -1.26 -9.32
CA THR A 315 -8.50 -2.54 -8.62
C THR A 315 -9.81 -3.32 -8.68
N PHE A 316 -10.94 -2.65 -8.44
CA PHE A 316 -12.25 -3.25 -8.49
C PHE A 316 -12.59 -3.79 -9.89
N ILE A 317 -12.48 -2.96 -10.93
CA ILE A 317 -12.79 -3.35 -12.31
C ILE A 317 -11.93 -4.54 -12.72
N THR A 318 -10.62 -4.47 -12.47
CA THR A 318 -9.69 -5.54 -12.85
C THR A 318 -10.01 -6.84 -12.12
N TYR A 319 -10.32 -6.76 -10.82
CA TYR A 319 -10.68 -7.91 -10.02
C TYR A 319 -11.93 -8.61 -10.56
N GLU A 320 -12.99 -7.87 -10.89
CA GLU A 320 -14.21 -8.45 -11.48
C GLU A 320 -13.96 -9.09 -12.84
N GLN A 321 -13.16 -8.44 -13.69
CA GLN A 321 -12.85 -8.99 -15.02
C GLN A 321 -12.07 -10.30 -14.91
N ILE A 322 -11.08 -10.38 -14.02
CA ILE A 322 -10.31 -11.62 -13.83
C ILE A 322 -11.19 -12.74 -13.26
N LEU A 323 -12.07 -12.44 -12.31
CA LEU A 323 -13.00 -13.44 -11.80
C LEU A 323 -13.93 -13.98 -12.89
N LYS A 324 -14.49 -13.10 -13.73
CA LYS A 324 -15.32 -13.51 -14.87
C LYS A 324 -14.54 -14.39 -15.87
N LEU A 325 -13.27 -14.07 -16.11
CA LEU A 325 -12.41 -14.89 -16.98
C LEU A 325 -12.10 -16.26 -16.38
N CYS A 326 -11.96 -16.39 -15.06
CA CYS A 326 -11.77 -17.67 -14.38
C CYS A 326 -13.08 -18.47 -14.19
N ALA A 327 -14.24 -17.86 -14.47
CA ALA A 327 -15.55 -18.51 -14.43
C ALA A 327 -15.85 -19.34 -15.68
N ASN A 328 -15.23 -18.96 -16.80
CA ASN A 328 -15.36 -19.58 -18.12
C ASN A 328 -14.27 -20.64 -18.33
#